data_AF-A0A4Y7U5R0-F1
#
_entry.id   AF-A0A4Y7U5R0-F1
#
_cell.length_a   1.000
_cell.length_b   1.000
_cell.length_c   1.000
_cell.angle_alpha   90.00
_cell.angle_beta   90.00
_cell.angle_gamma   90.00
#
_symmetry.space_group_name_H-M   'P 1'
#
loop_
_entity.id
_entity.type
_entity.pdbx_description
1 polymer ?
#
loop_
_entity_poly.entity_id
_entity_poly.type
_entity_poly.pdbx_seq_one_letter_code
_entity_poly.pdbx_strand_id
1 'polypeptide(L)'
;MPKYKYKYNGKELQDELGLNMYDYGAHNYDPALGRWMNIDPLAAKYTSWSGYNYALNNPVLFVDPDGKEIKLGDLLKDKEHANAFILFAKTKEGKAFLDLFASKGQKLTYGGKVFYEAGKGGKFDEKGVNLNYSISKDEDKGQSQTTYNYSLKADHEFDINVEVAKDGFGSTNKTLNLVKAISHESFLHADSYANDYDDDGDMNASNLPSSYRKYGDDADHYYTSMQNLENPNSGAAKSFAERTLSVLKQASSSLNLNKSNTQLKTMMWNFGGSLIQVNPKTGNLNYKK
;
A
#
# COMPACT_ATOMS: atom_id res chain seq x y z
N MET A 1 -22.43 -9.33 -36.09
CA MET A 1 -22.31 -9.16 -34.62
C MET A 1 -21.42 -7.96 -34.35
N PRO A 2 -21.64 -7.15 -33.32
CA PRO A 2 -20.71 -6.08 -32.95
C PRO A 2 -19.33 -6.70 -32.65
N LYS A 3 -18.28 -6.21 -33.31
CA LYS A 3 -16.91 -6.65 -33.07
C LYS A 3 -16.45 -6.04 -31.74
N TYR A 4 -16.16 -6.86 -30.73
CA TYR A 4 -15.55 -6.37 -29.50
C TYR A 4 -14.15 -5.84 -29.79
N LYS A 5 -13.94 -4.54 -29.52
CA LYS A 5 -12.65 -3.86 -29.77
C LYS A 5 -11.58 -4.22 -28.75
N TYR A 6 -11.94 -4.48 -27.50
CA TYR A 6 -10.99 -4.87 -26.45
C TYR A 6 -10.85 -6.40 -26.39
N LYS A 7 -9.62 -6.91 -26.48
CA LYS A 7 -9.37 -8.37 -26.51
C LYS A 7 -8.21 -8.78 -25.59
N TYR A 8 -7.02 -9.05 -26.14
CA TYR A 8 -5.86 -9.51 -25.38
C TYR A 8 -5.45 -8.47 -24.31
N ASN A 9 -5.24 -8.93 -23.07
CA ASN A 9 -4.97 -8.11 -21.87
C ASN A 9 -5.90 -6.90 -21.67
N GLY A 10 -7.14 -6.96 -22.19
CA GLY A 10 -8.11 -5.88 -22.07
C GLY A 10 -7.76 -4.61 -22.87
N LYS A 11 -6.76 -4.67 -23.77
CA LYS A 11 -6.34 -3.54 -24.60
C LYS A 11 -7.10 -3.51 -25.94
N GLU A 12 -7.21 -2.32 -26.52
CA GLU A 12 -7.95 -2.09 -27.77
C GLU A 12 -7.17 -2.69 -28.94
N LEU A 13 -7.83 -3.57 -29.70
CA LEU A 13 -7.34 -4.06 -30.98
C LEU A 13 -7.61 -2.99 -32.04
N GLN A 14 -6.55 -2.46 -32.62
CA GLN A 14 -6.57 -1.61 -33.80
C GLN A 14 -6.48 -2.50 -35.05
N ASP A 15 -7.60 -2.66 -35.74
CA ASP A 15 -7.72 -3.41 -37.00
C ASP A 15 -8.00 -2.52 -38.21
N GLU A 16 -8.11 -1.20 -38.01
CA GLU A 16 -8.48 -0.22 -39.03
C GLU A 16 -7.48 -0.15 -40.20
N LEU A 17 -6.21 -0.43 -39.94
CA LEU A 17 -5.13 -0.45 -40.94
C LEU A 17 -4.73 -1.86 -41.39
N GLY A 18 -5.46 -2.90 -40.97
CA GLY A 18 -5.14 -4.30 -41.28
C GLY A 18 -3.92 -4.86 -40.55
N LEU A 19 -3.36 -4.11 -39.60
CA LEU A 19 -2.14 -4.45 -38.84
C LEU A 19 -2.41 -5.35 -37.63
N ASN A 20 -3.66 -5.45 -37.14
CA ASN A 20 -4.09 -6.30 -36.02
C ASN A 20 -3.26 -6.11 -34.73
N MET A 21 -2.97 -4.86 -34.38
CA MET A 21 -2.13 -4.51 -33.24
C MET A 21 -2.97 -4.13 -32.02
N TYR A 22 -2.41 -4.30 -30.84
CA TYR A 22 -3.02 -3.83 -29.60
C TYR A 22 -2.41 -2.49 -29.16
N ASP A 23 -3.27 -1.55 -28.79
CA ASP A 23 -2.86 -0.26 -28.24
C ASP A 23 -2.71 -0.34 -26.72
N TYR A 24 -1.47 -0.24 -26.24
CA TYR A 24 -1.11 -0.20 -24.82
C TYR A 24 -0.83 1.23 -24.33
N GLY A 25 -1.23 2.26 -25.10
CA GLY A 25 -1.05 3.68 -24.78
C GLY A 25 0.35 4.18 -25.13
N ALA A 26 1.37 3.70 -24.42
CA ALA A 26 2.75 4.09 -24.66
C ALA A 26 3.41 3.35 -25.85
N HIS A 27 2.87 2.19 -26.23
CA HIS A 27 3.42 1.32 -27.26
C HIS A 27 2.31 0.59 -28.03
N ASN A 28 2.59 0.22 -29.29
CA ASN A 28 1.78 -0.72 -30.06
C ASN A 28 2.37 -2.13 -29.97
N TYR A 29 1.54 -3.10 -29.60
CA TYR A 29 1.91 -4.50 -29.43
C TYR A 29 1.43 -5.34 -30.62
N ASP A 30 2.33 -6.12 -31.21
CA ASP A 30 1.98 -7.14 -32.20
C ASP A 30 1.88 -8.52 -31.52
N PRO A 31 0.68 -9.09 -31.40
CA PRO A 31 0.46 -10.39 -30.76
C PRO A 31 0.97 -11.57 -31.59
N ALA A 32 1.09 -11.43 -32.91
CA ALA A 32 1.61 -12.48 -33.79
C ALA A 32 3.14 -12.61 -33.65
N LEU A 33 3.82 -11.49 -33.40
CA LEU A 33 5.27 -11.45 -33.17
C LEU A 33 5.66 -11.54 -31.70
N GLY A 34 4.73 -11.24 -30.78
CA GLY A 34 4.97 -11.21 -29.34
C GLY A 34 5.94 -10.10 -28.93
N ARG A 35 5.94 -8.96 -29.65
CA ARG A 35 6.94 -7.89 -29.53
C ARG A 35 6.29 -6.51 -29.59
N TRP A 36 7.04 -5.52 -29.08
CA TRP A 36 6.74 -4.11 -29.35
C TRP A 36 7.11 -3.75 -30.79
N MET A 37 6.32 -2.88 -31.41
CA MET A 37 6.64 -2.31 -32.73
C MET A 37 7.57 -1.10 -32.66
N ASN A 38 7.74 -0.54 -31.47
CA ASN A 38 8.66 0.55 -31.18
C ASN A 38 9.79 0.05 -30.27
N ILE A 39 10.97 0.67 -30.36
CA ILE A 39 12.06 0.42 -29.41
C ILE A 39 11.57 0.88 -28.03
N ASP A 40 11.60 -0.03 -27.07
CA ASP A 40 11.40 0.23 -25.65
C ASP A 40 12.38 1.33 -25.21
N PRO A 41 11.90 2.47 -24.67
CA PRO A 41 12.74 3.52 -24.12
C PRO A 41 13.74 3.02 -23.05
N LEU A 42 13.48 1.85 -22.45
CA LEU A 42 14.32 1.16 -21.46
C LEU A 42 15.30 0.14 -22.08
N ALA A 43 15.39 0.04 -23.42
CA ALA A 43 16.28 -0.89 -24.12
C ALA A 43 17.75 -0.79 -23.68
N ALA A 44 18.21 0.43 -23.35
CA ALA A 44 19.58 0.67 -22.88
C ALA A 44 19.86 0.14 -21.46
N LYS A 45 18.82 -0.12 -20.64
CA LYS A 45 18.91 -0.66 -19.28
C LYS A 45 18.91 -2.19 -19.25
N TYR A 46 18.38 -2.81 -20.31
CA TYR A 46 18.38 -4.25 -20.52
C TYR A 46 19.26 -4.61 -21.71
N THR A 47 20.55 -4.24 -21.67
CA THR A 47 21.50 -4.49 -22.78
C THR A 47 21.60 -5.96 -23.19
N SER A 48 21.30 -6.87 -22.26
CA SER A 48 21.23 -8.33 -22.49
C SER A 48 19.95 -8.81 -23.19
N TRP A 49 18.99 -7.92 -23.42
CA TRP A 49 17.68 -8.21 -24.01
C TRP A 49 17.40 -7.29 -25.20
N SER A 50 16.58 -7.77 -26.14
CA SER A 50 16.20 -6.96 -27.29
C SER A 50 15.36 -5.77 -26.84
N GLY A 51 15.64 -4.57 -27.36
CA GLY A 51 14.82 -3.38 -27.12
C GLY A 51 13.39 -3.45 -27.66
N TYR A 52 12.94 -4.59 -28.18
CA TYR A 52 11.56 -4.82 -28.62
C TYR A 52 10.87 -5.91 -27.76
N ASN A 53 11.44 -6.24 -26.60
CA ASN A 53 10.98 -7.33 -25.76
C ASN A 53 9.69 -6.97 -25.01
N TYR A 54 8.69 -7.88 -25.05
CA TYR A 54 7.49 -7.80 -24.24
C TYR A 54 7.59 -8.77 -23.06
N ALA A 55 7.33 -8.28 -21.84
CA ALA A 55 7.20 -9.09 -20.63
C ALA A 55 8.41 -10.02 -20.32
N LEU A 56 9.64 -9.63 -20.68
CA LEU A 56 10.85 -10.46 -20.55
C LEU A 56 10.72 -11.85 -21.22
N ASN A 57 9.99 -11.92 -22.34
CA ASN A 57 9.60 -13.17 -23.02
C ASN A 57 8.77 -14.15 -22.15
N ASN A 58 8.12 -13.68 -21.08
CA ASN A 58 7.24 -14.52 -20.27
C ASN A 58 5.88 -13.85 -19.99
N PRO A 59 5.04 -13.68 -21.05
CA PRO A 59 3.74 -13.02 -20.97
C PRO A 59 2.66 -13.84 -20.24
N VAL A 60 3.00 -15.05 -19.78
CA VAL A 60 2.14 -15.90 -18.94
C VAL A 60 2.26 -15.51 -17.46
N LEU A 61 3.45 -15.04 -17.04
CA LEU A 61 3.74 -14.65 -15.66
C LEU A 61 3.79 -13.13 -15.45
N PHE A 62 4.18 -12.37 -16.48
CA PHE A 62 4.29 -10.92 -16.40
C PHE A 62 3.31 -10.29 -17.39
N VAL A 63 2.26 -9.67 -16.84
CA VAL A 63 1.54 -8.61 -17.53
C VAL A 63 2.20 -7.33 -17.05
N ASP A 64 2.67 -6.49 -17.97
CA ASP A 64 3.06 -5.12 -17.67
C ASP A 64 1.87 -4.23 -18.02
N PRO A 65 1.02 -3.84 -17.06
CA PRO A 65 -0.18 -3.09 -17.35
C PRO A 65 0.17 -1.61 -17.57
N ASP A 66 0.91 -0.98 -16.63
CA ASP A 66 1.25 0.46 -16.63
C ASP A 66 2.29 0.87 -15.55
N GLY A 67 2.93 -0.05 -14.80
CA GLY A 67 3.86 0.28 -13.70
C GLY A 67 3.25 0.74 -12.36
N LYS A 68 2.02 1.29 -12.39
CA LYS A 68 1.35 2.02 -11.30
C LYS A 68 0.26 1.23 -10.58
N GLU A 69 0.61 0.52 -9.50
CA GLU A 69 -0.32 -0.37 -8.83
C GLU A 69 0.01 -0.62 -7.36
N ILE A 70 -1.02 -0.88 -6.54
CA ILE A 70 -0.84 -1.58 -5.26
C ILE A 70 -0.31 -3.00 -5.54
N LYS A 71 0.89 -3.33 -5.08
CA LYS A 71 1.49 -4.66 -5.25
C LYS A 71 1.50 -5.41 -3.92
N LEU A 72 0.98 -6.64 -3.90
CA LEU A 72 0.89 -7.46 -2.68
C LEU A 72 1.89 -8.64 -2.64
N GLY A 73 2.90 -8.60 -3.51
CA GLY A 73 4.09 -9.46 -3.51
C GLY A 73 3.91 -10.88 -2.97
N ASP A 74 4.67 -11.20 -1.94
CA ASP A 74 4.60 -12.44 -1.17
C ASP A 74 3.59 -12.38 0.00
N LEU A 75 3.04 -11.21 0.32
CA LEU A 75 2.04 -11.04 1.37
C LEU A 75 0.83 -11.96 1.19
N LEU A 76 0.36 -12.13 -0.05
CA LEU A 76 -0.77 -13.02 -0.35
C LEU A 76 -0.40 -14.50 -0.42
N LYS A 77 0.89 -14.86 -0.38
CA LYS A 77 1.32 -16.27 -0.43
C LYS A 77 1.18 -16.94 0.94
N ASP A 78 1.35 -16.17 2.02
CA ASP A 78 1.06 -16.66 3.36
C ASP A 78 -0.40 -16.42 3.73
N LYS A 79 -1.05 -17.47 4.24
CA LYS A 79 -2.49 -17.45 4.53
C LYS A 79 -2.86 -16.47 5.65
N GLU A 80 -2.01 -16.33 6.66
CA GLU A 80 -2.32 -15.45 7.80
C GLU A 80 -2.15 -13.98 7.41
N HIS A 81 -1.12 -13.66 6.63
CA HIS A 81 -0.90 -12.33 6.07
C HIS A 81 -1.99 -11.95 5.06
N ALA A 82 -2.37 -12.86 4.16
CA ALA A 82 -3.49 -12.65 3.25
C ALA A 82 -4.78 -12.35 4.01
N ASN A 83 -5.11 -13.16 5.03
CA ASN A 83 -6.30 -12.93 5.84
C ASN A 83 -6.25 -11.58 6.58
N ALA A 84 -5.10 -11.20 7.14
CA ALA A 84 -4.94 -9.92 7.82
C ALA A 84 -5.12 -8.74 6.85
N PHE A 85 -4.50 -8.81 5.67
CA PHE A 85 -4.64 -7.77 4.65
C PHE A 85 -6.08 -7.66 4.14
N ILE A 86 -6.76 -8.79 3.91
CA ILE A 86 -8.16 -8.81 3.50
C ILE A 86 -9.07 -8.19 4.58
N LEU A 87 -8.83 -8.49 5.86
CA LEU A 87 -9.57 -7.88 6.96
C LEU A 87 -9.38 -6.36 6.97
N PHE A 88 -8.14 -5.88 6.78
CA PHE A 88 -7.83 -4.47 6.64
C PHE A 88 -8.54 -3.84 5.43
N ALA A 89 -8.33 -4.38 4.23
CA ALA A 89 -8.82 -3.82 2.96
C ALA A 89 -10.35 -3.78 2.85
N LYS A 90 -11.07 -4.67 3.56
CA LYS A 90 -12.53 -4.70 3.57
C LYS A 90 -13.17 -3.66 4.50
N THR A 91 -12.40 -3.07 5.41
CA THR A 91 -12.91 -1.98 6.24
C THR A 91 -13.10 -0.71 5.41
N LYS A 92 -13.98 0.19 5.87
CA LYS A 92 -14.15 1.50 5.24
C LYS A 92 -12.83 2.27 5.19
N GLU A 93 -12.08 2.25 6.29
CA GLU A 93 -10.84 3.01 6.48
C GLU A 93 -9.69 2.43 5.66
N GLY A 94 -9.54 1.11 5.65
CA GLY A 94 -8.54 0.42 4.82
C GLY A 94 -8.83 0.59 3.34
N LYS A 95 -10.10 0.43 2.91
CA LYS A 95 -10.48 0.70 1.52
C LYS A 95 -10.21 2.15 1.13
N ALA A 96 -10.61 3.11 1.95
CA ALA A 96 -10.40 4.53 1.66
C ALA A 96 -8.92 4.90 1.53
N PHE A 97 -8.04 4.24 2.30
CA PHE A 97 -6.60 4.38 2.16
C PHE A 97 -6.08 3.79 0.84
N LEU A 98 -6.42 2.54 0.53
CA LEU A 98 -6.00 1.89 -0.71
C LEU A 98 -6.51 2.65 -1.94
N ASP A 99 -7.72 3.22 -1.88
CA ASP A 99 -8.29 4.06 -2.95
C ASP A 99 -7.43 5.31 -3.23
N LEU A 100 -6.52 5.74 -2.34
CA LEU A 100 -5.61 6.86 -2.60
C LEU A 100 -4.45 6.48 -3.54
N PHE A 101 -4.06 5.20 -3.57
CA PHE A 101 -2.91 4.68 -4.31
C PHE A 101 -3.30 3.81 -5.51
N ALA A 102 -4.56 3.38 -5.57
CA ALA A 102 -4.99 2.46 -6.60
C ALA A 102 -5.31 3.16 -7.92
N SER A 103 -4.84 2.56 -9.01
CA SER A 103 -5.29 2.88 -10.36
C SER A 103 -6.78 2.58 -10.54
N LYS A 104 -7.46 3.33 -11.41
CA LYS A 104 -8.90 3.14 -11.69
C LYS A 104 -9.16 1.72 -12.19
N GLY A 105 -10.06 1.01 -11.51
CA GLY A 105 -10.44 -0.36 -11.86
C GLY A 105 -9.46 -1.42 -11.37
N GLN A 106 -8.41 -1.06 -10.63
CA GLN A 106 -7.49 -2.02 -10.02
C GLN A 106 -8.26 -2.98 -9.11
N LYS A 107 -8.01 -4.28 -9.27
CA LYS A 107 -8.64 -5.36 -8.51
C LYS A 107 -7.60 -6.15 -7.75
N LEU A 108 -7.84 -6.39 -6.46
CA LEU A 108 -7.03 -7.31 -5.66
C LEU A 108 -7.85 -8.58 -5.40
N THR A 109 -7.22 -9.73 -5.67
CA THR A 109 -7.88 -11.03 -5.61
C THR A 109 -7.13 -11.98 -4.69
N TYR A 110 -7.87 -12.86 -4.04
CA TYR A 110 -7.32 -13.95 -3.25
C TYR A 110 -8.23 -15.17 -3.34
N GLY A 111 -7.66 -16.33 -3.64
CA GLY A 111 -8.43 -17.56 -3.87
C GLY A 111 -9.48 -17.43 -4.99
N GLY A 112 -9.18 -16.68 -6.05
CA GLY A 112 -10.08 -16.44 -7.19
C GLY A 112 -11.24 -15.48 -6.91
N LYS A 113 -11.28 -14.84 -5.74
CA LYS A 113 -12.32 -13.85 -5.37
C LYS A 113 -11.73 -12.46 -5.29
N VAL A 114 -12.40 -11.49 -5.92
CA VAL A 114 -12.10 -10.06 -5.73
C VAL A 114 -12.51 -9.66 -4.32
N PHE A 115 -11.57 -9.08 -3.57
CA PHE A 115 -11.86 -8.55 -2.22
C PHE A 115 -11.71 -7.03 -2.15
N TYR A 116 -11.11 -6.41 -3.17
CA TYR A 116 -10.97 -4.96 -3.32
C TYR A 116 -11.05 -4.59 -4.80
N GLU A 117 -11.73 -3.49 -5.10
CA GLU A 117 -11.80 -2.87 -6.42
C GLU A 117 -11.83 -1.35 -6.26
N ALA A 118 -10.94 -0.68 -6.99
CA ALA A 118 -10.87 0.77 -7.04
C ALA A 118 -11.89 1.33 -8.04
N GLY A 119 -12.82 2.16 -7.57
CA GLY A 119 -13.84 2.77 -8.44
C GLY A 119 -13.33 3.93 -9.30
N LYS A 120 -12.22 4.54 -8.91
CA LYS A 120 -11.56 5.68 -9.56
C LYS A 120 -10.05 5.63 -9.28
N GLY A 121 -9.27 6.42 -10.02
CA GLY A 121 -7.85 6.62 -9.72
C GLY A 121 -7.67 7.37 -8.40
N GLY A 122 -6.64 6.98 -7.67
CA GLY A 122 -6.25 7.62 -6.42
C GLY A 122 -5.41 8.88 -6.64
N LYS A 123 -5.42 9.79 -5.68
CA LYS A 123 -4.64 11.04 -5.77
C LYS A 123 -3.14 10.80 -5.91
N PHE A 124 -2.64 9.74 -5.29
CA PHE A 124 -1.22 9.39 -5.27
C PHE A 124 -0.83 8.58 -6.51
N ASP A 125 -1.76 7.76 -7.03
CA ASP A 125 -1.63 7.07 -8.33
C ASP A 125 -1.42 8.08 -9.48
N GLU A 126 -2.22 9.16 -9.51
CA GLU A 126 -2.09 10.24 -10.49
C GLU A 126 -0.71 10.94 -10.45
N LYS A 127 -0.02 10.86 -9.30
CA LYS A 127 1.32 11.43 -9.08
C LYS A 127 2.46 10.41 -9.17
N GLY A 128 2.18 9.16 -9.56
CA GLY A 128 3.20 8.13 -9.71
C GLY A 128 3.72 7.56 -8.39
N VAL A 129 2.94 7.68 -7.30
CA VAL A 129 3.29 7.05 -6.02
C VAL A 129 2.70 5.65 -5.95
N ASN A 130 3.57 4.66 -5.82
CA ASN A 130 3.21 3.25 -5.71
C ASN A 130 3.19 2.80 -4.25
N LEU A 131 2.33 1.83 -3.96
CA LEU A 131 2.22 1.21 -2.64
C LEU A 131 2.44 -0.29 -2.73
N ASN A 132 3.53 -0.77 -2.12
CA ASN A 132 3.93 -2.16 -2.16
C ASN A 132 3.81 -2.77 -0.77
N TYR A 133 3.26 -3.97 -0.67
CA TYR A 133 3.27 -4.78 0.54
C TYR A 133 4.04 -6.08 0.31
N SER A 134 4.87 -6.43 1.29
CA SER A 134 5.62 -7.67 1.34
C SER A 134 5.66 -8.22 2.77
N ILE A 135 6.16 -9.45 2.91
CA ILE A 135 6.52 -10.01 4.21
C ILE A 135 7.97 -9.62 4.49
N SER A 136 8.23 -9.10 5.69
CA SER A 136 9.59 -8.78 6.15
C SER A 136 10.47 -10.04 6.11
N LYS A 137 11.69 -9.86 5.59
CA LYS A 137 12.71 -10.91 5.51
C LYS A 137 13.62 -10.94 6.73
N ASP A 138 13.47 -9.98 7.64
CA ASP A 138 14.28 -9.92 8.85
C ASP A 138 14.00 -11.12 9.76
N GLU A 139 15.04 -11.52 10.49
CA GLU A 139 14.94 -12.59 11.49
C GLU A 139 14.09 -12.17 12.69
N ASP A 140 13.93 -10.86 12.91
CA ASP A 140 13.06 -10.27 13.93
C ASP A 140 11.59 -10.39 13.52
N LYS A 141 10.97 -11.49 13.96
CA LYS A 141 9.59 -11.89 13.61
C LYS A 141 8.49 -10.88 13.97
N GLY A 142 8.80 -9.81 14.70
CA GLY A 142 7.82 -8.88 15.29
C GLY A 142 7.81 -7.46 14.72
N GLN A 143 8.82 -7.05 13.94
CA GLN A 143 8.93 -5.66 13.47
C GLN A 143 8.47 -5.53 12.03
N SER A 144 7.54 -4.59 11.82
CA SER A 144 7.14 -4.15 10.48
C SER A 144 7.82 -2.81 10.24
N GLN A 145 8.03 -2.48 8.98
CA GLN A 145 8.66 -1.23 8.60
C GLN A 145 8.05 -0.71 7.31
N THR A 146 8.12 0.60 7.14
CA THR A 146 7.81 1.24 5.88
C THR A 146 9.07 1.94 5.39
N THR A 147 9.45 1.67 4.15
CA THR A 147 10.55 2.35 3.47
C THR A 147 10.03 3.02 2.22
N TYR A 148 10.85 3.87 1.62
CA TYR A 148 10.56 4.43 0.32
C TYR A 148 11.79 4.44 -0.57
N ASN A 149 11.58 4.45 -1.88
CA ASN A 149 12.65 4.63 -2.85
C ASN A 149 12.15 5.43 -4.05
N TYR A 150 13.03 6.29 -4.59
CA TYR A 150 12.84 6.86 -5.90
C TYR A 150 13.16 5.79 -6.95
N SER A 151 12.19 5.44 -7.79
CA SER A 151 12.39 4.48 -8.86
C SER A 151 13.37 5.06 -9.90
N LEU A 152 14.31 4.23 -10.37
CA LEU A 152 15.24 4.56 -11.45
C LEU A 152 14.57 4.51 -12.84
N LYS A 153 13.26 4.73 -12.93
CA LYS A 153 12.48 4.76 -14.17
C LYS A 153 12.17 6.21 -14.56
N ALA A 154 12.01 6.44 -15.85
CA ALA A 154 11.98 7.78 -16.45
C ALA A 154 10.75 8.63 -16.06
N ASP A 155 9.75 8.03 -15.42
CA ASP A 155 8.48 8.62 -15.01
C ASP A 155 8.42 9.04 -13.53
N HIS A 156 9.55 9.02 -12.81
CA HIS A 156 9.67 9.51 -11.43
C HIS A 156 8.72 8.77 -10.47
N GLU A 157 8.57 7.45 -10.63
CA GLU A 157 7.77 6.66 -9.70
C GLU A 157 8.38 6.67 -8.29
N PHE A 158 7.58 7.00 -7.29
CA PHE A 158 7.97 6.95 -5.88
C PHE A 158 7.35 5.71 -5.25
N ASP A 159 8.16 4.75 -4.84
CA ASP A 159 7.67 3.52 -4.23
C ASP A 159 7.66 3.65 -2.72
N ILE A 160 6.51 3.36 -2.11
CA ILE A 160 6.39 3.15 -0.66
C ILE A 160 6.26 1.65 -0.42
N ASN A 161 7.17 1.07 0.34
CA ASN A 161 7.22 -0.36 0.62
C ASN A 161 6.89 -0.62 2.08
N VAL A 162 5.74 -1.24 2.33
CA VAL A 162 5.29 -1.71 3.63
C VAL A 162 5.68 -3.18 3.80
N GLU A 163 6.67 -3.42 4.65
CA GLU A 163 7.12 -4.76 5.00
C GLU A 163 6.46 -5.21 6.30
N VAL A 164 5.60 -6.21 6.21
CA VAL A 164 4.82 -6.72 7.34
C VAL A 164 5.61 -7.80 8.07
N ALA A 165 5.71 -7.67 9.38
CA ALA A 165 6.37 -8.65 10.25
C ALA A 165 5.79 -10.06 10.09
N LYS A 166 6.65 -11.09 10.16
CA LYS A 166 6.25 -12.50 10.00
C LYS A 166 5.17 -12.97 10.97
N ASP A 167 5.24 -12.56 12.23
CA ASP A 167 4.29 -12.96 13.29
C ASP A 167 3.47 -11.79 13.83
N GLY A 168 3.92 -10.55 13.59
CA GLY A 168 3.37 -9.35 14.21
C GLY A 168 3.60 -9.32 15.73
N PHE A 169 3.55 -8.12 16.33
CA PHE A 169 3.81 -7.94 17.76
C PHE A 169 2.54 -7.65 18.57
N GLY A 170 2.39 -8.31 19.73
CA GLY A 170 1.47 -7.89 20.78
C GLY A 170 0.55 -8.99 21.35
N SER A 171 -0.58 -9.24 20.70
CA SER A 171 -1.65 -10.10 21.23
C SER A 171 -1.40 -11.59 21.02
N THR A 172 -2.20 -12.44 21.64
CA THR A 172 -2.19 -13.90 21.43
C THR A 172 -2.72 -14.33 20.06
N ASN A 173 -3.42 -13.45 19.32
CA ASN A 173 -3.94 -13.77 17.99
C ASN A 173 -3.05 -13.13 16.91
N LYS A 174 -2.36 -13.98 16.16
CA LYS A 174 -1.42 -13.56 15.11
C LYS A 174 -2.09 -12.73 14.02
N THR A 175 -3.24 -13.15 13.48
CA THR A 175 -3.94 -12.37 12.44
C THR A 175 -4.28 -10.96 12.91
N LEU A 176 -4.74 -10.79 14.16
CA LEU A 176 -5.01 -9.45 14.69
C LEU A 176 -3.73 -8.62 14.86
N ASN A 177 -2.61 -9.25 15.23
CA ASN A 177 -1.31 -8.56 15.29
C ASN A 177 -0.86 -8.07 13.91
N LEU A 178 -1.06 -8.89 12.88
CA LEU A 178 -0.76 -8.52 11.49
C LEU A 178 -1.69 -7.40 11.00
N VAL A 179 -2.99 -7.43 11.33
CA VAL A 179 -3.91 -6.32 11.03
C VAL A 179 -3.44 -5.02 11.69
N LYS A 180 -2.96 -5.09 12.94
CA LYS A 180 -2.37 -3.94 13.64
C LYS A 180 -1.15 -3.41 12.90
N ALA A 181 -0.22 -4.30 12.55
CA ALA A 181 0.99 -3.94 11.80
C ALA A 181 0.64 -3.26 10.47
N ILE A 182 -0.21 -3.90 9.66
CA ILE A 182 -0.67 -3.33 8.38
C ILE A 182 -1.31 -1.96 8.59
N SER A 183 -2.20 -1.82 9.58
CA SER A 183 -2.86 -0.53 9.87
C SER A 183 -1.86 0.53 10.34
N HIS A 184 -0.87 0.13 11.14
CA HIS A 184 0.19 1.01 11.64
C HIS A 184 1.02 1.56 10.48
N GLU A 185 1.64 0.66 9.73
CA GLU A 185 2.50 1.02 8.60
C GLU A 185 1.73 1.83 7.54
N SER A 186 0.47 1.46 7.29
CA SER A 186 -0.36 2.13 6.29
C SER A 186 -0.76 3.55 6.72
N PHE A 187 -1.35 3.71 7.90
CA PHE A 187 -1.98 4.97 8.29
C PHE A 187 -1.03 5.95 8.97
N LEU A 188 0.14 5.49 9.42
CA LEU A 188 1.16 6.35 10.00
C LEU A 188 2.24 6.68 8.96
N HIS A 189 3.01 5.67 8.57
CA HIS A 189 4.21 5.87 7.77
C HIS A 189 3.89 6.06 6.28
N ALA A 190 3.18 5.12 5.65
CA ALA A 190 2.89 5.21 4.22
C ALA A 190 2.01 6.43 3.88
N ASP A 191 1.03 6.76 4.73
CA ASP A 191 0.25 8.00 4.60
C ASP A 191 1.16 9.23 4.76
N SER A 192 2.04 9.27 5.77
CA SER A 192 2.99 10.37 5.96
C SER A 192 3.90 10.55 4.75
N TYR A 193 4.58 9.49 4.30
CA TYR A 193 5.52 9.55 3.17
C TYR A 193 4.84 9.93 1.87
N ALA A 194 3.64 9.40 1.61
CA ALA A 194 2.89 9.80 0.43
C ALA A 194 2.52 11.28 0.47
N ASN A 195 2.11 11.81 1.62
CA ASN A 195 1.78 13.24 1.75
C ASN A 195 3.04 14.14 1.73
N ASP A 196 4.19 13.66 2.19
CA ASP A 196 5.47 14.38 2.13
C ASP A 196 5.95 14.52 0.67
N TYR A 197 5.93 13.41 -0.07
CA TYR A 197 6.23 13.45 -1.50
C TYR A 197 5.20 14.26 -2.31
N ASP A 198 3.92 14.24 -1.92
CA ASP A 198 2.83 14.98 -2.58
C ASP A 198 2.94 16.50 -2.45
N ASP A 199 3.64 16.96 -1.41
CA ASP A 199 3.84 18.35 -0.99
C ASP A 199 4.81 19.11 -1.92
N ASP A 200 6.06 18.65 -2.01
CA ASP A 200 7.12 19.31 -2.80
C ASP A 200 7.97 18.32 -3.61
N GLY A 201 7.71 17.01 -3.49
CA GLY A 201 8.47 15.95 -4.14
C GLY A 201 9.74 15.54 -3.40
N ASP A 202 10.05 16.20 -2.27
CA ASP A 202 11.24 15.95 -1.47
C ASP A 202 10.86 15.29 -0.14
N MET A 203 11.54 14.19 0.18
CA MET A 203 11.34 13.49 1.46
C MET A 203 12.06 14.21 2.61
N ASN A 204 11.43 15.26 3.13
CA ASN A 204 11.99 16.16 4.15
C ASN A 204 11.09 16.37 5.38
N ALA A 205 10.00 15.61 5.49
CA ALA A 205 8.94 15.75 6.50
C ALA A 205 8.31 17.15 6.51
N SER A 206 8.20 17.79 5.34
CA SER A 206 7.54 19.08 5.12
C SER A 206 6.07 19.02 5.52
N ASN A 207 5.45 17.85 5.35
CA ASN A 207 4.11 17.51 5.79
C ASN A 207 3.89 17.61 7.32
N LEU A 208 4.95 17.65 8.12
CA LEU A 208 4.90 17.80 9.59
C LEU A 208 5.34 19.20 10.05
N PRO A 209 4.83 19.68 11.21
CA PRO A 209 5.33 20.92 11.79
C PRO A 209 6.83 20.83 12.09
N SER A 210 7.57 21.90 11.81
CA SER A 210 9.04 21.95 11.93
C SER A 210 9.58 21.53 13.30
N SER A 211 8.81 21.75 14.38
CA SER A 211 9.16 21.32 15.73
C SER A 211 9.32 19.80 15.90
N TYR A 212 8.72 18.99 15.01
CA TYR A 212 8.77 17.53 15.03
C TYR A 212 9.80 16.94 14.06
N ARG A 213 10.20 17.67 13.00
CA ARG A 213 11.16 17.15 11.98
C ARG A 213 12.52 16.76 12.57
N LYS A 214 12.90 17.37 13.70
CA LYS A 214 14.12 17.04 14.46
C LYS A 214 14.17 15.59 14.98
N TYR A 215 13.04 14.88 15.00
CA TYR A 215 12.97 13.49 15.45
C TYR A 215 13.22 12.47 14.34
N GLY A 216 13.55 12.92 13.11
CA GLY A 216 13.92 12.03 11.99
C GLY A 216 12.80 11.03 11.67
N ASP A 217 13.17 9.75 11.57
CA ASP A 217 12.24 8.66 11.23
C ASP A 217 11.10 8.48 12.24
N ASP A 218 11.27 8.95 13.49
CA ASP A 218 10.23 8.88 14.53
C ASP A 218 9.29 10.11 14.52
N ALA A 219 9.49 11.10 13.64
CA ALA A 219 8.76 12.37 13.70
C ALA A 219 7.23 12.21 13.65
N ASP A 220 6.73 11.27 12.85
CA ASP A 220 5.30 10.97 12.75
C ASP A 220 4.75 10.28 14.00
N HIS A 221 5.53 9.42 14.68
CA HIS A 221 5.19 8.83 15.98
C HIS A 221 5.03 9.89 17.05
N TYR A 222 6.02 10.79 17.16
CA TYR A 222 5.99 11.89 18.13
C TYR A 222 4.81 12.81 17.85
N TYR A 223 4.65 13.26 16.60
CA TYR A 223 3.55 14.14 16.21
C TYR A 223 2.19 13.50 16.50
N THR A 224 1.97 12.27 16.06
CA THR A 224 0.70 11.55 16.23
C THR A 224 0.40 11.28 17.70
N SER A 225 1.41 10.96 18.51
CA SER A 225 1.25 10.77 19.96
C SER A 225 0.83 12.08 20.65
N MET A 226 1.50 13.19 20.33
CA MET A 226 1.19 14.50 20.91
C MET A 226 -0.20 14.98 20.50
N GLN A 227 -0.59 14.81 19.25
CA GLN A 227 -1.94 15.16 18.78
C GLN A 227 -3.02 14.37 19.53
N ASN A 228 -2.79 13.08 19.79
CA ASN A 228 -3.76 12.27 20.52
C ASN A 228 -3.80 12.56 22.04
N LEU A 229 -2.70 13.06 22.61
CA LEU A 229 -2.63 13.42 24.04
C LEU A 229 -3.19 14.82 24.31
N GLU A 230 -2.85 15.80 23.47
CA GLU A 230 -3.13 17.21 23.73
C GLU A 230 -4.32 17.73 22.94
N ASN A 231 -4.55 17.23 21.73
CA ASN A 231 -5.58 17.71 20.81
C ASN A 231 -6.38 16.55 20.18
N PRO A 232 -7.05 15.70 20.97
CA PRO A 232 -7.61 14.42 20.49
C PRO A 232 -8.70 14.55 19.42
N ASN A 233 -9.23 15.76 19.19
CA ASN A 233 -10.22 16.04 18.14
C ASN A 233 -9.59 16.58 16.83
N SER A 234 -8.27 16.77 16.77
CA SER A 234 -7.58 17.30 15.58
C SER A 234 -7.62 16.31 14.42
N GLY A 235 -7.55 16.81 13.18
CA GLY A 235 -7.53 15.95 11.99
C GLY A 235 -6.41 14.91 12.02
N ALA A 236 -5.24 15.27 12.54
CA ALA A 236 -4.09 14.38 12.71
C ALA A 236 -4.31 13.29 13.77
N ALA A 237 -5.02 13.58 14.86
CA ALA A 237 -5.40 12.53 15.81
C ALA A 237 -6.34 11.50 15.15
N LYS A 238 -7.26 11.98 14.31
CA LYS A 238 -8.25 11.16 13.59
C LYS A 238 -7.65 10.37 12.43
N SER A 239 -6.62 10.89 11.76
CA SER A 239 -6.00 10.26 10.59
C SER A 239 -5.32 8.92 10.94
N PHE A 240 -4.81 8.77 12.15
CA PHE A 240 -4.22 7.50 12.61
C PHE A 240 -5.11 6.76 13.61
N ALA A 241 -5.35 7.34 14.79
CA ALA A 241 -5.86 6.58 15.94
C ALA A 241 -7.32 6.13 15.76
N GLU A 242 -8.18 7.00 15.23
CA GLU A 242 -9.58 6.64 14.96
C GLU A 242 -9.68 5.59 13.85
N ARG A 243 -8.91 5.77 12.76
CA ARG A 243 -8.86 4.83 11.63
C ARG A 243 -8.37 3.46 12.07
N THR A 244 -7.21 3.38 12.73
CA THR A 244 -6.64 2.11 13.21
C THR A 244 -7.56 1.44 14.23
N LEU A 245 -8.15 2.19 15.18
CA LEU A 245 -9.08 1.61 16.15
C LEU A 245 -10.35 1.06 15.47
N SER A 246 -10.88 1.74 14.45
CA SER A 246 -12.03 1.26 13.66
C SER A 246 -11.70 -0.06 12.97
N VAL A 247 -10.53 -0.16 12.33
CA VAL A 247 -10.07 -1.38 11.67
C VAL A 247 -9.93 -2.53 12.66
N LEU A 248 -9.24 -2.28 13.77
CA LEU A 248 -8.99 -3.30 14.80
C LEU A 248 -10.28 -3.82 15.45
N LYS A 249 -11.29 -2.96 15.61
CA LYS A 249 -12.62 -3.37 16.08
C LYS A 249 -13.27 -4.35 15.10
N GLN A 250 -13.34 -3.97 13.82
CA GLN A 250 -13.95 -4.78 12.77
C GLN A 250 -13.22 -6.14 12.61
N ALA A 251 -11.89 -6.12 12.66
CA ALA A 251 -11.08 -7.34 12.63
C ALA A 251 -11.29 -8.21 13.87
N SER A 252 -11.29 -7.62 15.08
CA SER A 252 -11.54 -8.36 16.32
C SER A 252 -12.91 -9.02 16.34
N SER A 253 -13.96 -8.36 15.82
CA SER A 253 -15.28 -8.94 15.68
C SER A 253 -15.30 -10.06 14.64
N SER A 254 -14.69 -9.85 13.48
CA SER A 254 -14.62 -10.87 12.40
C SER A 254 -13.85 -12.13 12.82
N LEU A 255 -12.90 -11.99 13.73
CA LEU A 255 -12.12 -13.08 14.30
C LEU A 255 -12.75 -13.70 15.56
N ASN A 256 -13.96 -13.28 15.96
CA ASN A 256 -14.66 -13.72 17.18
C ASN A 256 -13.86 -13.50 18.48
N LEU A 257 -12.94 -12.52 18.50
CA LEU A 257 -12.12 -12.21 19.68
C LEU A 257 -12.82 -11.23 20.63
N ASN A 258 -13.72 -10.39 20.10
CA ASN A 258 -14.55 -9.44 20.86
C ASN A 258 -13.78 -8.61 21.90
N LYS A 259 -12.59 -8.13 21.54
CA LYS A 259 -11.76 -7.30 22.42
C LYS A 259 -12.44 -5.97 22.72
N SER A 260 -12.29 -5.50 23.97
CA SER A 260 -12.83 -4.21 24.39
C SER A 260 -12.06 -3.05 23.75
N ASN A 261 -12.67 -1.86 23.72
CA ASN A 261 -12.01 -0.64 23.23
C ASN A 261 -10.69 -0.37 23.94
N THR A 262 -10.63 -0.59 25.26
CA THR A 262 -9.40 -0.40 26.04
C THR A 262 -8.32 -1.38 25.58
N GLN A 263 -8.64 -2.67 25.41
CA GLN A 263 -7.68 -3.66 24.92
C GLN A 263 -7.15 -3.32 23.53
N LEU A 264 -8.03 -2.87 22.63
CA LEU A 264 -7.64 -2.48 21.27
C LEU A 264 -6.80 -1.21 21.25
N LYS A 265 -7.14 -0.19 22.05
CA LYS A 265 -6.31 1.01 22.22
C LYS A 265 -4.94 0.66 22.79
N THR A 266 -4.88 -0.18 23.82
CA THR A 266 -3.61 -0.63 24.41
C THR A 266 -2.76 -1.35 23.37
N MET A 267 -3.37 -2.22 22.57
CA MET A 267 -2.69 -2.92 21.47
C MET A 267 -2.18 -1.94 20.41
N MET A 268 -3.02 -0.98 19.99
CA MET A 268 -2.71 0.02 18.97
C MET A 268 -1.53 0.92 19.36
N TRP A 269 -1.48 1.40 20.61
CA TRP A 269 -0.39 2.28 21.09
C TRP A 269 0.85 1.54 21.57
N ASN A 270 0.86 0.19 21.49
CA ASN A 270 2.00 -0.63 21.86
C ASN A 270 2.92 -0.88 20.66
N PHE A 271 3.69 0.16 20.34
CA PHE A 271 4.80 0.15 19.37
C PHE A 271 5.97 1.00 19.93
N GLY A 272 7.19 0.78 19.41
CA GLY A 272 8.37 1.58 19.76
C GLY A 272 8.21 3.01 19.23
N GLY A 273 8.61 4.04 19.99
CA GLY A 273 8.42 5.45 19.61
C GLY A 273 7.09 6.09 20.07
N SER A 274 6.08 5.29 20.45
CA SER A 274 4.84 5.81 21.05
C SER A 274 5.07 6.48 22.41
N LEU A 275 4.61 7.74 22.55
CA LEU A 275 4.57 8.46 23.83
C LEU A 275 3.32 8.13 24.67
N ILE A 276 2.48 7.21 24.21
CA ILE A 276 1.17 6.96 24.81
C ILE A 276 1.17 5.68 25.64
N GLN A 277 0.66 5.80 26.86
CA GLN A 277 0.22 4.69 27.69
C GLN A 277 -1.29 4.76 27.90
N VAL A 278 -1.98 3.66 27.61
CA VAL A 278 -3.43 3.54 27.82
C VAL A 278 -3.70 3.09 29.24
N ASN A 279 -4.54 3.84 29.98
CA ASN A 279 -4.99 3.43 31.30
C ASN A 279 -5.84 2.15 31.20
N PRO A 280 -5.45 1.04 31.85
CA PRO A 280 -6.15 -0.25 31.68
C PRO A 280 -7.56 -0.27 32.28
N LYS A 281 -7.88 0.66 33.19
CA LYS A 281 -9.21 0.76 33.81
C LYS A 281 -10.13 1.70 33.04
N THR A 282 -9.64 2.85 32.60
CA THR A 282 -10.47 3.90 32.00
C THR A 282 -10.39 3.95 30.46
N GLY A 283 -9.34 3.40 29.86
CA GLY A 283 -9.08 3.53 28.42
C GLY A 283 -8.60 4.93 27.99
N ASN A 284 -8.30 5.81 28.95
CA ASN A 284 -7.75 7.15 28.70
C ASN A 284 -6.28 7.04 28.29
N LEU A 285 -5.86 7.96 27.40
CA LEU A 285 -4.48 8.09 26.97
C LEU A 285 -3.72 8.96 27.97
N ASN A 286 -2.53 8.55 28.36
CA ASN A 286 -1.61 9.32 29.20
C ASN A 286 -0.22 9.29 28.58
N TYR A 287 0.63 10.23 28.98
CA TYR A 287 2.06 10.15 28.68
C TYR A 287 2.66 8.86 29.25
N LYS A 288 3.41 8.15 28.41
CA LYS A 288 4.24 7.02 28.80
C LYS A 288 5.39 7.56 29.65
N LYS A 289 5.53 7.00 30.85
CA LYS A 289 6.62 7.34 31.77
C LYS A 289 7.94 6.73 31.32
#